data_AF-A0A942G917-F1
#
_entry.id   AF-A0A942G917-F1
#
_cell.length_a   1.000
_cell.length_b   1.000
_cell.length_c   1.000
_cell.angle_alpha   90.00
_cell.angle_beta   90.00
_cell.angle_gamma   90.00
#
_symmetry.space_group_name_H-M   'P 1'
#
loop_
_entity.id
_entity.type
_entity.pdbx_description
1 polymer ?
#
loop_
_entity_poly.entity_id
_entity_poly.type
_entity_poly.pdbx_seq_one_letter_code
_entity_poly.pdbx_strand_id
1 'polypeptide(L)'
;MMIHMVHASRFHWGEIGTPLHFLRGEWQIARVYALAGMGESALYHARHCLNMCVAENIGDFDLAFAHEALARAYAVCGEATQKQVHLKEALAVAETIAKKENKDYCSLSTIS
;
A
#
# COMPACT_ATOMS: atom_id res chain seq x y z
N MET A 1 9.33 -4.17 -19.75
CA MET A 1 8.55 -2.93 -19.99
C MET A 1 8.00 -2.31 -18.71
N MET A 2 7.27 -3.04 -17.85
CA MET A 2 6.60 -2.45 -16.67
C MET A 2 7.53 -1.82 -15.61
N ILE A 3 8.72 -2.38 -15.36
CA ILE A 3 9.68 -1.84 -14.38
C ILE A 3 10.08 -0.39 -14.71
N HIS A 4 10.40 -0.11 -15.97
CA HIS A 4 10.76 1.25 -16.37
C HIS A 4 9.58 2.23 -16.25
N MET A 5 8.36 1.77 -16.55
CA MET A 5 7.17 2.63 -16.48
C MET A 5 6.84 3.03 -15.04
N VAL A 6 6.93 2.11 -14.07
CA VAL A 6 6.65 2.46 -12.66
C VAL A 6 7.70 3.40 -12.07
N HIS A 7 8.97 3.22 -12.43
CA HIS A 7 10.03 4.15 -12.02
C HIS A 7 9.86 5.52 -12.68
N ALA A 8 9.50 5.57 -13.96
CA ALA A 8 9.18 6.84 -14.62
C ALA A 8 7.97 7.52 -13.96
N SER A 9 6.90 6.79 -13.66
CA SER A 9 5.73 7.35 -12.96
C SER A 9 6.10 7.90 -11.58
N ARG A 10 6.84 7.13 -10.78
CA ARG A 10 7.32 7.57 -9.47
C ARG A 10 8.24 8.79 -9.55
N PHE A 11 9.11 8.84 -10.56
CA PHE A 11 9.98 9.99 -10.82
C PHE A 11 9.17 11.26 -11.08
N HIS A 12 8.17 11.20 -11.99
CA HIS A 12 7.31 12.36 -12.26
C HIS A 12 6.56 12.80 -11.01
N TRP A 13 6.10 11.87 -10.17
CA TRP A 13 5.56 12.24 -8.87
C TRP A 13 6.59 12.96 -8.01
N GLY A 14 7.86 12.57 -8.01
CA GLY A 14 8.91 13.28 -7.26
C GLY A 14 9.05 14.77 -7.60
N GLU A 15 8.70 15.16 -8.82
CA GLU A 15 8.81 16.56 -9.28
C GLU A 15 7.60 17.43 -8.90
N ILE A 16 6.38 16.86 -8.94
CA ILE A 16 5.13 17.65 -8.83
C ILE A 16 4.15 17.13 -7.78
N GLY A 17 4.42 15.96 -7.21
CA GLY A 17 3.51 15.24 -6.33
C GLY A 17 3.61 15.67 -4.87
N THR A 18 2.74 15.06 -4.07
CA THR A 18 2.72 15.17 -2.61
C THR A 18 3.20 13.86 -1.99
N PRO A 19 3.45 13.80 -0.67
CA PRO A 19 3.85 12.55 -0.02
C PRO A 19 2.90 11.37 -0.30
N LEU A 20 1.59 11.63 -0.47
CA LEU A 20 0.61 10.62 -0.89
C LEU A 20 0.91 10.05 -2.28
N HIS A 21 1.31 10.89 -3.23
CA HIS A 21 1.67 10.45 -4.58
C HIS A 21 2.95 9.63 -4.60
N PHE A 22 3.93 10.01 -3.77
CA PHE A 22 5.19 9.29 -3.63
C PHE A 22 4.93 7.88 -3.09
N LEU A 23 4.14 7.80 -2.02
CA LEU A 23 3.73 6.56 -1.39
C LEU A 23 3.05 5.60 -2.36
N ARG A 24 2.10 6.11 -3.16
CA ARG A 24 1.41 5.32 -4.18
C ARG A 24 2.36 4.85 -5.29
N GLY A 25 3.36 5.66 -5.63
CA GLY A 25 4.42 5.26 -6.55
C GLY A 25 5.29 4.13 -5.98
N GLU A 26 5.69 4.20 -4.71
CA GLU A 26 6.41 3.12 -4.02
C GLU A 26 5.61 1.81 -4.00
N TRP A 27 4.31 1.90 -3.69
CA TRP A 27 3.40 0.75 -3.75
C TRP A 27 3.35 0.13 -5.15
N GLN A 28 3.23 0.94 -6.21
CA GLN A 28 3.22 0.45 -7.59
C GLN A 28 4.54 -0.23 -7.98
N ILE A 29 5.69 0.34 -7.59
CA ILE A 29 7.00 -0.24 -7.83
C ILE A 29 7.13 -1.59 -7.12
N ALA A 30 6.77 -1.66 -5.84
CA ALA A 30 6.79 -2.90 -5.07
C ALA A 30 5.97 -4.01 -5.74
N ARG A 31 4.77 -3.67 -6.22
CA ARG A 31 3.89 -4.62 -6.92
C ARG A 31 4.51 -5.12 -8.23
N VAL A 32 5.11 -4.24 -9.03
CA VAL A 32 5.74 -4.65 -10.29
C VAL A 32 6.97 -5.52 -10.05
N TYR A 33 7.79 -5.22 -9.05
CA TYR A 33 8.91 -6.09 -8.69
C TYR A 33 8.43 -7.46 -8.18
N ALA A 34 7.36 -7.50 -7.38
CA ALA A 34 6.80 -8.76 -6.93
C ALA A 34 6.30 -9.62 -8.12
N LEU A 35 5.61 -8.99 -9.09
CA LEU A 35 5.18 -9.68 -10.32
C LEU A 35 6.36 -10.15 -11.20
N ALA A 36 7.49 -9.44 -11.15
CA ALA A 36 8.72 -9.82 -11.84
C ALA A 36 9.52 -10.91 -11.10
N GLY A 37 9.07 -11.38 -9.93
CA GLY A 37 9.81 -12.35 -9.11
C GLY A 37 11.00 -11.76 -8.36
N MET A 38 11.15 -10.43 -8.34
CA MET A 38 12.26 -9.72 -7.71
C MET A 38 11.92 -9.37 -6.26
N GLY A 39 11.91 -10.38 -5.39
CA GLY A 39 11.41 -10.28 -4.01
C GLY A 39 12.11 -9.22 -3.15
N GLU A 40 13.44 -9.15 -3.18
CA GLU A 40 14.21 -8.17 -2.39
C GLU A 40 13.89 -6.73 -2.79
N SER A 41 13.86 -6.45 -4.11
CA SER A 41 13.46 -5.13 -4.62
C SER A 41 12.01 -4.80 -4.28
N ALA A 42 11.11 -5.79 -4.34
CA ALA A 42 9.72 -5.61 -3.92
C ALA A 42 9.62 -5.25 -2.43
N LEU A 43 10.39 -5.93 -1.57
CA LEU A 43 10.42 -5.66 -0.13
C LEU A 43 10.96 -4.27 0.20
N TYR A 44 12.01 -3.84 -0.50
CA TYR A 44 12.58 -2.51 -0.32
C TYR A 44 11.52 -1.42 -0.52
N HIS A 45 10.83 -1.44 -1.66
CA HIS A 45 9.80 -0.46 -1.98
C HIS A 45 8.54 -0.60 -1.11
N ALA A 46 8.14 -1.83 -0.77
CA ALA A 46 7.00 -2.07 0.12
C ALA A 46 7.26 -1.54 1.55
N ARG A 47 8.48 -1.73 2.07
CA ARG A 47 8.88 -1.19 3.38
C ARG A 47 8.91 0.34 3.33
N HIS A 48 9.45 0.91 2.25
CA HIS A 48 9.48 2.36 2.09
C HIS A 48 8.07 2.95 2.08
N CYS A 49 7.14 2.33 1.34
CA CYS A 49 5.73 2.68 1.33
C CYS A 49 5.11 2.68 2.75
N LEU A 50 5.30 1.61 3.53
CA LEU A 50 4.80 1.55 4.91
C LEU A 50 5.43 2.62 5.82
N ASN A 51 6.73 2.84 5.70
CA ASN A 51 7.43 3.86 6.48
C ASN A 51 6.88 5.26 6.16
N MET A 52 6.55 5.54 4.89
CA MET A 52 5.92 6.80 4.49
C MET A 52 4.51 6.93 5.07
N CYS A 53 3.71 5.86 5.11
CA CYS A 53 2.40 5.90 5.78
C CYS A 53 2.53 6.38 7.22
N VAL A 54 3.50 5.84 7.95
CA VAL A 54 3.73 6.19 9.36
C VAL A 54 4.28 7.61 9.51
N ALA A 55 5.30 7.98 8.72
CA ALA A 55 5.96 9.28 8.83
C ALA A 55 5.03 10.45 8.48
N GLU A 56 4.19 10.27 7.47
CA GLU A 56 3.29 11.31 6.95
C GLU A 56 1.89 11.23 7.56
N ASN A 57 1.68 10.30 8.52
CA ASN A 57 0.39 10.00 9.13
C ASN A 57 -0.73 9.73 8.10
N ILE A 58 -0.37 9.01 7.02
CA ILE A 58 -1.27 8.59 5.95
C ILE A 58 -1.86 7.22 6.31
N GLY A 59 -3.18 7.19 6.57
CA GLY A 59 -3.93 6.01 7.01
C GLY A 59 -4.90 5.45 5.97
N ASP A 60 -5.94 4.77 6.47
CA ASP A 60 -7.04 4.20 5.69
C ASP A 60 -6.54 3.30 4.54
N PHE A 61 -6.97 3.55 3.29
CA PHE A 61 -6.70 2.66 2.16
C PHE A 61 -5.21 2.52 1.85
N ASP A 62 -4.46 3.61 1.94
CA ASP A 62 -3.04 3.64 1.62
C ASP A 62 -2.21 2.81 2.63
N LEU A 63 -2.62 2.78 3.91
CA LEU A 63 -2.02 1.89 4.91
C LEU A 63 -2.33 0.42 4.62
N ALA A 64 -3.56 0.09 4.23
CA ALA A 64 -3.91 -1.27 3.81
C ALA A 64 -3.10 -1.71 2.57
N PHE A 65 -2.88 -0.81 1.61
CA PHE A 65 -2.07 -1.07 0.42
C PHE A 65 -0.59 -1.28 0.75
N ALA A 66 -0.03 -0.54 1.71
CA ALA A 66 1.35 -0.75 2.15
C ALA A 66 1.56 -2.16 2.73
N HIS A 67 0.65 -2.62 3.60
CA HIS A 67 0.67 -3.98 4.14
C HIS A 67 0.44 -5.05 3.06
N GLU A 68 -0.45 -4.78 2.10
CA GLU A 68 -0.67 -5.66 0.94
C GLU A 68 0.58 -5.83 0.07
N ALA A 69 1.32 -4.75 -0.18
CA ALA A 69 2.59 -4.80 -0.91
C ALA A 69 3.64 -5.63 -0.17
N LEU A 70 3.77 -5.46 1.16
CA LEU A 70 4.67 -6.28 1.98
C LEU A 70 4.28 -7.75 1.92
N ALA A 71 2.99 -8.08 2.02
CA ALA A 71 2.51 -9.44 1.91
C ALA A 71 2.87 -10.09 0.57
N ARG A 72 2.73 -9.37 -0.56
CA ARG A 72 3.15 -9.86 -1.88
C ARG A 72 4.67 -10.04 -1.96
N ALA A 73 5.44 -9.07 -1.48
CA ALA A 73 6.89 -9.13 -1.52
C ALA A 73 7.42 -10.32 -0.70
N TYR A 74 6.92 -10.53 0.51
CA TYR A 74 7.25 -11.71 1.32
C TYR A 74 6.82 -13.03 0.68
N ALA A 75 5.68 -13.05 -0.02
CA ALA A 75 5.27 -14.24 -0.77
C ALA A 75 6.29 -14.62 -1.86
N VAL A 76 6.86 -13.63 -2.55
CA VAL A 76 7.90 -13.85 -3.56
C VAL A 76 9.23 -14.30 -2.92
N CYS A 77 9.55 -13.79 -1.73
CA CYS A 77 10.72 -14.22 -0.97
C CYS A 77 10.57 -15.59 -0.28
N GLY A 78 9.39 -16.22 -0.32
CA GLY A 78 9.14 -17.50 0.36
C GLY A 78 8.87 -17.39 1.87
N GLU A 79 8.70 -16.17 2.39
CA GLU A 79 8.54 -15.88 3.81
C GLU A 79 7.07 -15.93 4.24
N ALA A 80 6.53 -17.15 4.39
CA ALA A 80 5.11 -17.37 4.63
C ALA A 80 4.59 -16.74 5.93
N THR A 81 5.38 -16.72 7.00
CA THR A 81 5.00 -16.14 8.29
C THR A 81 4.81 -14.63 8.17
N GLN A 82 5.78 -13.92 7.59
CA GLN A 82 5.71 -12.47 7.42
C GLN A 82 4.61 -12.04 6.46
N LYS A 83 4.39 -12.83 5.39
CA LYS A 83 3.22 -12.67 4.52
C LYS A 83 1.92 -12.70 5.32
N GLN A 84 1.73 -13.68 6.19
CA GLN A 84 0.49 -13.81 6.97
C GLN A 84 0.29 -12.65 7.95
N VAL A 85 1.36 -12.16 8.58
CA VAL A 85 1.29 -11.00 9.48
C VAL A 85 0.73 -9.80 8.74
N HIS A 86 1.33 -9.44 7.59
CA HIS A 86 0.91 -8.26 6.85
C HIS A 86 -0.45 -8.43 6.16
N LEU A 87 -0.85 -9.65 5.78
CA LEU A 87 -2.23 -9.90 5.32
C LEU A 87 -3.25 -9.62 6.42
N LYS A 88 -2.99 -10.04 7.66
CA LYS A 88 -3.89 -9.77 8.79
C LYS A 88 -3.99 -8.28 9.07
N GLU A 89 -2.87 -7.56 9.03
CA GLU A 89 -2.86 -6.10 9.22
C GLU A 89 -3.65 -5.38 8.11
N ALA A 90 -3.44 -5.74 6.84
CA ALA A 90 -4.18 -5.15 5.72
C ALA A 90 -5.70 -5.36 5.86
N LEU A 91 -6.13 -6.56 6.27
CA LEU A 91 -7.53 -6.87 6.52
C LEU A 91 -8.11 -6.10 7.71
N ALA A 92 -7.37 -5.99 8.81
CA ALA A 92 -7.81 -5.22 9.99
C ALA A 92 -8.01 -3.74 9.67
N VAL A 93 -7.12 -3.16 8.85
CA VAL A 93 -7.28 -1.78 8.37
C VAL A 93 -8.51 -1.68 7.46
N ALA A 94 -8.69 -2.60 6.51
CA ALA A 94 -9.85 -2.60 5.62
C ALA A 94 -11.19 -2.70 6.35
N GLU A 95 -11.29 -3.54 7.39
CA GLU A 95 -12.49 -3.64 8.24
C GLU A 95 -12.78 -2.34 8.99
N THR A 96 -11.73 -1.65 9.44
CA THR A 96 -11.86 -0.36 10.13
C THR A 96 -12.43 0.71 9.19
N ILE A 97 -11.96 0.73 7.94
CA ILE A 97 -12.48 1.64 6.90
C ILE A 97 -13.95 1.34 6.60
N ALA A 98 -14.30 0.06 6.39
CA ALA A 98 -15.69 -0.33 6.12
C ALA A 98 -16.66 0.07 7.26
N LYS A 99 -16.21 -0.03 8.52
CA LYS A 99 -16.98 0.44 9.68
C LYS A 99 -17.15 1.96 9.73
N LYS A 100 -16.16 2.71 9.24
CA LYS A 100 -16.21 4.19 9.15
C LYS A 100 -17.21 4.63 8.10
N GLU A 101 -17.13 4.07 6.89
CA GLU A 101 -18.09 4.36 5.81
C GLU A 101 -19.53 4.01 6.21
N ASN A 102 -19.75 2.87 6.87
CA ASN A 102 -21.09 2.49 7.32
C ASN A 102 -21.68 3.45 8.38
N LYS A 103 -20.84 4.06 9.23
CA LYS A 103 -21.28 5.08 10.19
C LYS A 103 -21.68 6.39 9.50
N ASP A 104 -20.93 6.79 8.48
CA ASP A 104 -21.19 8.03 7.74
C ASP A 104 -22.55 7.96 7.01
N TYR A 105 -22.87 6.81 6.40
CA TYR A 105 -24.20 6.58 5.80
C TYR A 105 -25.34 6.51 6.82
N CYS A 106 -25.11 5.94 8.01
CA CYS A 106 -26.12 5.80 9.04
C CYS A 106 -26.56 7.15 9.63
N SER A 107 -25.69 8.17 9.58
CA SER A 107 -26.03 9.55 10.00
C SER A 107 -26.87 10.34 8.99
N LEU A 108 -26.91 9.91 7.72
CA LEU A 108 -27.63 10.61 6.63
C LEU A 108 -29.04 10.07 6.36
N SER A 109 -29.49 9.05 7.09
CA SER A 109 -30.83 8.45 6.90
C SER A 109 -31.90 8.94 7.88
N THR A 110 -31.67 10.02 8.64
CA THR A 110 -32.66 10.58 9.60
C THR A 110 -33.32 11.88 9.14
N ILE A 111 -33.10 12.35 7.90
CA ILE A 111 -33.87 13.49 7.37
C ILE A 111 -34.32 13.19 5.94
N SER A 112 -35.52 12.63 5.80
CA SER A 112 -36.59 12.95 4.82
C SER A 112 -37.66 11.86 4.87
#